data_AF-A0A7W5NVR6-F1
#
_entry.id   AF-A0A7W5NVR6-F1
#
_cell.length_a   1.000
_cell.length_b   1.000
_cell.length_c   1.000
_cell.angle_alpha   90.00
_cell.angle_beta   90.00
_cell.angle_gamma   90.00
#
_symmetry.space_group_name_H-M   'P 1'
#
loop_
_entity.id
_entity.type
_entity.pdbx_description
1 polymer ?
#
loop_
_entity_poly.entity_id
_entity_poly.type
_entity_poly.pdbx_seq_one_letter_code
_entity_poly.pdbx_strand_id
1 'polypeptide(L)'
;MTALSRRIEFWVVVIVAFGYFIAGSVWAAWFAHPSDDLAFSDASVIGMVLAELVLFALLAPLLWWRGWRPEALGLGFTWQDVGVGCALFLACIIAASLLMTGLALMAGGMGTLWERMEGAPLSMAAIVAVSIVNPIFEEVFVCGYVIRALQRTRSVAFAVNASVAIRVSYHLYQGAIGALGVAVVGLILGWWFARKGRLWPVIIAHGLMDLVALLGFGMG
;
A
#
# COMPACT_ATOMS: atom_id res chain seq x y z
N MET A 1 27.17 6.87 23.89
CA MET A 1 26.00 7.08 23.02
C MET A 1 25.00 5.98 23.33
N THR A 2 23.84 6.30 23.90
CA THR A 2 22.78 5.31 24.15
C THR A 2 22.24 4.82 22.81
N ALA A 3 22.28 3.51 22.56
CA ALA A 3 21.74 2.93 21.34
C ALA A 3 20.24 3.26 21.18
N LEU A 4 19.81 3.59 19.96
CA LEU A 4 18.40 3.87 19.64
C LEU A 4 17.52 2.68 20.06
N SER A 5 16.52 2.94 20.92
CA SER A 5 15.62 1.88 21.38
C SER A 5 14.75 1.37 20.23
N ARG A 6 14.37 0.07 20.26
CA ARG A 6 13.51 -0.53 19.21
C ARG A 6 12.16 0.19 19.06
N ARG A 7 11.63 0.76 20.16
CA ARG A 7 10.38 1.54 20.12
C ARG A 7 10.57 2.86 19.37
N ILE A 8 11.67 3.57 19.61
CA ILE A 8 11.97 4.83 18.91
C ILE A 8 12.25 4.52 17.44
N GLU A 9 13.05 3.50 17.14
CA GLU A 9 13.30 3.04 15.76
C GLU A 9 11.98 2.78 15.00
N PHE A 10 11.06 2.02 15.59
CA PHE A 10 9.77 1.71 14.98
C PHE A 10 9.00 2.99 14.58
N TRP A 11 8.86 3.93 15.51
CA TRP A 11 8.13 5.16 15.23
C TRP A 11 8.88 6.07 14.26
N VAL A 12 10.21 6.14 14.32
CA VAL A 12 11.01 6.89 13.33
C VAL A 12 10.77 6.33 11.93
N VAL A 13 10.84 5.01 11.75
CA VAL A 13 10.62 4.39 10.43
C VAL A 13 9.20 4.65 9.93
N VAL A 14 8.17 4.43 10.76
CA VAL A 14 6.77 4.62 10.36
C VAL A 14 6.46 6.09 10.06
N ILE A 15 6.92 7.03 10.89
CA ILE A 15 6.64 8.46 10.71
C ILE A 15 7.38 9.00 9.49
N VAL A 16 8.64 8.63 9.27
CA VAL A 16 9.39 9.08 8.10
C VAL A 16 8.84 8.47 6.82
N ALA A 17 8.50 7.18 6.82
CA ALA A 17 7.96 6.52 5.63
C ALA A 17 6.56 7.02 5.26
N PHE A 18 5.66 7.19 6.25
CA PHE A 18 4.24 7.39 5.98
C PHE A 18 3.65 8.69 6.52
N GLY A 19 4.34 9.44 7.40
CA GLY A 19 3.77 10.61 8.08
C GLY A 19 3.23 11.67 7.12
N TYR A 20 3.97 11.96 6.04
CA TYR A 20 3.53 12.88 4.99
C TYR A 20 2.27 12.37 4.26
N PHE A 21 2.28 11.10 3.83
CA PHE A 21 1.16 10.48 3.11
C PHE A 21 -0.10 10.36 3.98
N ILE A 22 0.05 10.01 5.25
CA ILE A 22 -1.05 9.94 6.22
C ILE A 22 -1.65 11.34 6.41
N ALA A 23 -0.82 12.37 6.64
CA ALA A 23 -1.31 13.72 6.83
C ALA A 23 -2.06 14.24 5.59
N GLY A 24 -1.51 14.02 4.39
CA GLY A 24 -2.16 14.38 3.13
C GLY A 24 -3.48 13.62 2.92
N SER A 25 -3.49 12.32 3.19
CA SER A 25 -4.68 11.49 3.05
C SER A 25 -5.79 11.88 4.03
N VAL A 26 -5.45 12.16 5.29
CA VAL A 26 -6.41 12.63 6.31
C VAL A 26 -6.95 14.01 5.95
N TRP A 27 -6.07 14.90 5.49
CA TRP A 27 -6.48 16.23 5.04
C TRP A 27 -7.47 16.14 3.88
N ALA A 28 -7.15 15.36 2.85
CA ALA A 28 -8.01 15.17 1.69
C ALA A 28 -9.37 14.56 2.08
N ALA A 29 -9.37 13.56 2.97
CA ALA A 29 -10.61 12.91 3.40
C ALA A 29 -11.59 13.83 4.15
N TRP A 30 -11.09 14.89 4.82
CA TRP A 30 -11.90 15.73 5.71
C TRP A 30 -12.14 17.14 5.20
N PHE A 31 -11.19 17.68 4.44
CA PHE A 31 -11.16 19.08 4.05
C PHE A 31 -11.18 19.30 2.54
N ALA A 32 -10.89 18.29 1.72
CA ALA A 32 -10.93 18.50 0.28
C ALA A 32 -12.38 18.69 -0.19
N HIS A 33 -12.56 19.67 -1.06
CA HIS A 33 -13.83 19.98 -1.69
C HIS A 33 -13.91 19.33 -3.07
N PRO A 34 -15.12 19.05 -3.60
CA PRO A 34 -15.29 18.48 -4.94
C PRO A 34 -14.70 19.32 -6.09
N SER A 35 -14.40 20.60 -5.83
CA SER A 35 -13.75 21.52 -6.76
C SER A 35 -12.22 21.48 -6.71
N ASP A 36 -11.64 20.79 -5.73
CA ASP A 36 -10.19 20.62 -5.66
C ASP A 36 -9.80 19.64 -6.77
N ASP A 37 -8.89 20.07 -7.64
CA ASP A 37 -8.35 19.25 -8.72
C ASP A 37 -7.42 18.16 -8.14
N LEU A 38 -8.05 17.16 -7.53
CA LEU A 38 -7.40 15.97 -6.98
C LEU A 38 -7.07 14.94 -8.07
N ALA A 39 -7.22 15.31 -9.34
CA ALA A 39 -6.96 14.42 -10.46
C ALA A 39 -5.49 13.98 -10.43
N PHE A 40 -5.27 12.67 -10.62
CA PHE A 40 -3.92 12.16 -10.84
C PHE A 40 -3.37 12.77 -12.13
N SER A 41 -2.18 13.35 -12.04
CA SER A 41 -1.42 13.84 -13.19
C SER A 41 -0.06 13.15 -13.20
N ASP A 42 0.60 13.11 -14.35
CA ASP A 42 1.97 12.60 -14.44
C ASP A 42 2.89 13.30 -13.43
N ALA A 43 2.74 14.62 -13.26
CA ALA A 43 3.55 15.38 -12.31
C ALA A 43 3.33 14.93 -10.86
N SER A 44 2.07 14.72 -10.44
CA SER A 44 1.78 14.28 -9.06
C SER A 44 2.21 12.83 -8.81
N VAL A 45 1.98 11.93 -9.78
CA VAL A 45 2.40 10.52 -9.70
C VAL A 45 3.92 10.40 -9.68
N ILE A 46 4.63 11.07 -10.59
CA ILE A 46 6.10 11.04 -10.62
C ILE A 46 6.68 11.72 -9.37
N GLY A 47 6.08 12.82 -8.91
CA GLY A 47 6.47 13.46 -7.65
C GLY A 47 6.38 12.52 -6.46
N MET A 48 5.31 11.72 -6.37
CA MET A 48 5.14 10.68 -5.35
C MET A 48 6.21 9.60 -5.46
N VAL A 49 6.45 9.05 -6.64
CA VAL A 49 7.50 8.04 -6.89
C VAL A 49 8.88 8.55 -6.46
N LEU A 50 9.22 9.80 -6.80
CA LEU A 50 10.47 10.42 -6.38
C LEU A 50 10.55 10.58 -4.86
N ALA A 51 9.45 10.99 -4.21
CA ALA A 51 9.39 11.08 -2.76
C ALA A 51 9.62 9.71 -2.09
N GLU A 52 8.98 8.65 -2.58
CA GLU A 52 9.17 7.27 -2.10
C GLU A 52 10.62 6.82 -2.23
N LEU A 53 11.26 7.06 -3.38
CA LEU A 53 12.67 6.72 -3.60
C LEU A 53 13.58 7.46 -2.61
N VAL A 54 13.34 8.75 -2.38
CA VAL A 54 14.10 9.55 -1.40
C VAL A 54 13.89 9.02 0.02
N LEU A 55 12.64 8.78 0.43
CA LEU A 55 12.32 8.24 1.75
C LEU A 55 12.93 6.84 1.95
N PHE A 56 12.89 5.99 0.93
CA PHE A 56 13.55 4.69 0.95
C PHE A 56 15.06 4.85 1.10
N ALA A 57 15.70 5.73 0.32
CA ALA A 57 17.13 5.99 0.40
C ALA A 57 17.55 6.54 1.77
N LEU A 58 16.70 7.34 2.42
CA LEU A 58 16.93 7.84 3.79
C LEU A 58 16.81 6.74 4.85
N LEU A 59 15.84 5.83 4.70
CA LEU A 59 15.54 4.80 5.68
C LEU A 59 16.39 3.53 5.51
N ALA A 60 16.84 3.21 4.30
CA ALA A 60 17.60 1.99 4.02
C ALA A 60 18.90 1.88 4.85
N PRO A 61 19.73 2.94 5.02
CA PRO A 61 20.90 2.89 5.90
C PRO A 61 20.54 2.64 7.37
N LEU A 62 19.45 3.25 7.85
CA LEU A 62 18.94 3.01 9.20
C LEU A 62 18.52 1.55 9.37
N LEU A 63 17.69 1.03 8.46
CA LEU A 63 17.27 -0.37 8.48
C LEU A 63 18.47 -1.31 8.45
N TRP A 64 19.44 -1.05 7.57
CA TRP A 64 20.67 -1.81 7.47
C TRP A 64 21.45 -1.79 8.79
N TRP A 65 21.70 -0.62 9.38
CA TRP A 65 22.45 -0.54 10.63
C TRP A 65 21.74 -1.22 11.81
N ARG A 66 20.41 -1.32 11.73
CA ARG A 66 19.55 -1.98 12.72
C ARG A 66 19.34 -3.48 12.48
N GLY A 67 20.01 -4.05 11.47
CA GLY A 67 19.99 -5.48 11.17
C GLY A 67 18.79 -5.94 10.33
N TRP A 68 18.01 -5.01 9.78
CA TRP A 68 16.95 -5.30 8.81
C TRP A 68 17.58 -5.48 7.41
N ARG A 69 18.30 -6.61 7.26
CA ARG A 69 18.84 -7.07 5.99
C ARG A 69 17.70 -7.49 5.04
N PRO A 70 17.92 -7.54 3.71
CA PRO A 70 16.90 -7.96 2.75
C PRO A 70 16.25 -9.31 3.11
N GLU A 71 17.02 -10.28 3.59
CA GLU A 71 16.52 -11.60 4.01
C GLU A 71 15.59 -11.48 5.22
N ALA A 72 15.94 -10.59 6.16
CA ALA A 72 15.12 -10.32 7.34
C ALA A 72 13.80 -9.62 6.99
N LEU A 73 13.72 -8.93 5.85
CA LEU A 73 12.50 -8.31 5.31
C LEU A 73 11.72 -9.26 4.38
N GLY A 74 12.28 -10.42 4.02
CA GLY A 74 11.65 -11.39 3.10
C GLY A 74 11.91 -11.12 1.62
N LEU A 75 12.93 -10.32 1.27
CA LEU A 75 13.26 -9.91 -0.10
C LEU A 75 14.03 -10.96 -0.93
N GLY A 76 14.00 -12.25 -0.55
CA GLY A 76 14.59 -13.32 -1.36
C GLY A 76 13.70 -13.69 -2.54
N PHE A 77 14.05 -13.25 -3.75
CA PHE A 77 13.27 -13.52 -4.98
C PHE A 77 13.47 -14.95 -5.51
N THR A 78 12.39 -15.53 -6.02
CA THR A 78 12.35 -16.76 -6.82
C THR A 78 11.28 -16.63 -7.90
N TRP A 79 11.43 -17.35 -9.02
CA TRP A 79 10.43 -17.32 -10.09
C TRP A 79 9.04 -17.86 -9.69
N GLN A 80 8.96 -18.68 -8.64
CA GLN A 80 7.68 -19.12 -8.07
C GLN A 80 6.88 -17.95 -7.48
N ASP A 81 7.57 -16.88 -7.05
CA ASP A 81 6.91 -15.72 -6.46
C ASP A 81 6.01 -14.99 -7.46
N VAL A 82 6.30 -15.06 -8.75
CA VAL A 82 5.46 -14.50 -9.81
C VAL A 82 4.09 -15.20 -9.83
N GLY A 83 4.08 -16.53 -9.86
CA GLY A 83 2.83 -17.31 -9.86
C GLY A 83 2.01 -17.09 -8.60
N VAL A 84 2.66 -17.05 -7.43
CA VAL A 84 1.97 -16.77 -6.15
C VAL A 84 1.46 -15.33 -6.09
N GLY A 85 2.23 -14.37 -6.61
CA GLY A 85 1.82 -12.97 -6.71
C GLY A 85 0.59 -12.80 -7.58
N CYS A 86 0.54 -13.45 -8.75
CA CYS A 86 -0.67 -13.46 -9.59
C CYS A 86 -1.88 -14.07 -8.86
N ALA A 87 -1.69 -15.15 -8.10
CA ALA A 87 -2.78 -15.76 -7.33
C ALA A 87 -3.29 -14.84 -6.21
N LEU A 88 -2.38 -14.14 -5.52
CA LEU A 88 -2.73 -13.14 -4.50
C LEU A 88 -3.45 -11.94 -5.11
N PHE A 89 -2.98 -11.44 -6.25
CA PHE A 89 -3.66 -10.40 -7.03
C PHE A 89 -5.11 -10.77 -7.31
N LEU A 90 -5.34 -11.97 -7.87
CA LEU A 90 -6.70 -12.46 -8.15
C LEU A 90 -7.55 -12.56 -6.88
N ALA A 91 -6.99 -13.09 -5.79
CA ALA A 91 -7.69 -13.18 -4.51
C ALA A 91 -8.11 -11.80 -3.97
N CYS A 92 -7.21 -10.81 -4.06
CA CYS A 92 -7.48 -9.43 -3.67
C CYS A 92 -8.56 -8.78 -4.53
N ILE A 93 -8.47 -8.89 -5.86
CA ILE A 93 -9.48 -8.34 -6.78
C ILE A 93 -10.85 -8.97 -6.55
N ILE A 94 -10.93 -10.29 -6.38
CA ILE A 94 -12.20 -10.98 -6.11
C ILE A 94 -12.77 -10.51 -4.77
N ALA A 95 -11.97 -10.50 -3.70
CA ALA A 95 -12.44 -10.11 -2.38
C ALA A 95 -12.92 -8.65 -2.34
N ALA A 96 -12.17 -7.73 -2.94
CA ALA A 96 -12.56 -6.34 -3.07
C ALA A 96 -13.85 -6.21 -3.90
N SER A 97 -13.95 -6.85 -5.06
CA SER A 97 -15.13 -6.78 -5.92
C SER A 97 -16.39 -7.29 -5.24
N LEU A 98 -16.29 -8.39 -4.47
CA LEU A 98 -17.40 -8.93 -3.69
C LEU A 98 -17.86 -7.97 -2.58
N LEU A 99 -16.91 -7.33 -1.87
CA LEU A 99 -17.23 -6.31 -0.87
C LEU A 99 -17.97 -5.14 -1.51
N MET A 100 -17.42 -4.59 -2.60
CA MET A 100 -17.99 -3.45 -3.33
C MET A 100 -19.41 -3.76 -3.82
N THR A 101 -19.59 -4.94 -4.44
CA THR A 101 -20.89 -5.38 -4.94
C THR A 101 -21.89 -5.57 -3.79
N GLY A 102 -21.47 -6.20 -2.69
CA GLY A 102 -22.31 -6.38 -1.51
C GLY A 102 -22.78 -5.05 -0.91
N LEU A 103 -21.87 -4.09 -0.76
CA LEU A 103 -22.20 -2.74 -0.26
C LEU A 103 -23.14 -2.00 -1.22
N ALA A 104 -22.92 -2.09 -2.53
CA ALA A 104 -23.79 -1.47 -3.54
C ALA A 104 -25.23 -2.03 -3.48
N LEU A 105 -25.36 -3.35 -3.32
CA LEU A 105 -26.67 -4.01 -3.17
C LEU A 105 -27.36 -3.57 -1.88
N MET A 106 -26.62 -3.46 -0.77
CA MET A 106 -27.15 -2.96 0.51
C MET A 106 -27.57 -1.48 0.43
N ALA A 107 -26.91 -0.68 -0.41
CA ALA A 107 -27.20 0.74 -0.59
C ALA A 107 -28.34 1.03 -1.59
N GLY A 108 -29.00 0.00 -2.15
CA GLY A 108 -30.17 0.18 -3.02
C GLY A 108 -29.87 0.38 -4.50
N GLY A 109 -28.66 0.07 -4.98
CA GLY A 109 -28.35 0.04 -6.41
C GLY A 109 -26.86 0.26 -6.73
N MET A 110 -26.41 -0.27 -7.87
CA MET A 110 -25.02 -0.13 -8.36
C MET A 110 -24.69 1.23 -9.00
N GLY A 111 -25.70 2.10 -9.17
CA GLY A 111 -25.61 3.29 -10.02
C GLY A 111 -24.53 4.30 -9.63
N THR A 112 -24.26 4.50 -8.34
CA THR A 112 -23.39 5.60 -7.88
C THR A 112 -21.92 5.23 -7.67
N LEU A 113 -21.59 3.93 -7.66
CA LEU A 113 -20.24 3.45 -7.36
C LEU A 113 -19.32 3.38 -8.58
N TRP A 114 -19.90 3.24 -9.78
CA TRP A 114 -19.16 3.09 -11.04
C TRP A 114 -19.05 4.40 -11.84
N GLU A 115 -19.96 5.35 -11.61
CA GLU A 115 -20.07 6.61 -12.37
C GLU A 115 -18.92 7.62 -12.12
N ARG A 116 -17.98 7.35 -11.22
CA ARG A 116 -16.86 8.25 -10.89
C ARG A 116 -15.50 7.82 -11.41
N MET A 117 -15.44 6.83 -12.30
CA MET A 117 -14.17 6.41 -12.90
C MET A 117 -13.94 7.13 -14.24
N GLU A 118 -13.95 8.46 -14.23
CA GLU A 118 -13.32 9.21 -15.33
C GLU A 118 -11.81 9.03 -15.23
N GLY A 119 -11.19 8.77 -16.37
CA GLY A 119 -9.79 8.41 -16.42
C GLY A 119 -8.85 9.54 -16.10
N ALA A 120 -7.89 9.29 -15.20
CA ALA A 120 -6.72 10.15 -15.12
C ALA A 120 -5.90 9.98 -16.42
N PRO A 121 -5.56 11.07 -17.14
CA PRO A 121 -4.82 11.01 -18.39
C PRO A 121 -3.32 10.79 -18.12
N LEU A 122 -3.00 9.66 -17.50
CA LEU A 122 -1.63 9.30 -17.14
C LEU A 122 -0.88 8.68 -18.32
N SER A 123 0.38 9.04 -18.49
CA SER A 123 1.24 8.37 -19.46
C SER A 123 1.55 6.94 -19.02
N MET A 124 1.77 6.06 -19.99
CA MET A 124 2.23 4.69 -19.73
C MET A 124 3.51 4.66 -18.89
N ALA A 125 4.40 5.65 -19.06
CA ALA A 125 5.62 5.75 -18.27
C ALA A 125 5.33 6.03 -16.79
N ALA A 126 4.40 6.96 -16.49
CA ALA A 126 3.99 7.24 -15.12
C ALA A 126 3.32 6.03 -14.47
N ILE A 127 2.41 5.36 -15.20
CA ILE A 127 1.74 4.14 -14.73
C ILE A 127 2.75 3.05 -14.39
N VAL A 128 3.66 2.72 -15.31
CA VAL A 128 4.67 1.67 -15.08
C VAL A 128 5.59 2.03 -13.92
N ALA A 129 6.01 3.30 -13.81
CA ALA A 129 6.90 3.74 -12.74
C ALA A 129 6.24 3.56 -11.36
N VAL A 130 5.00 4.02 -11.20
CA VAL A 130 4.31 3.92 -9.91
C VAL A 130 3.96 2.47 -9.56
N SER A 131 3.49 1.67 -10.53
CA SER A 131 3.17 0.24 -10.33
C SER A 131 4.38 -0.66 -10.04
N ILE A 132 5.59 -0.10 -10.05
CA ILE A 132 6.82 -0.80 -9.64
C ILE A 132 7.35 -0.21 -8.33
N VAL A 133 7.49 1.10 -8.23
CA VAL A 133 8.15 1.75 -7.09
C VAL A 133 7.27 1.75 -5.85
N ASN A 134 6.00 2.16 -5.98
CA ASN A 134 5.07 2.23 -4.86
C ASN A 134 4.89 0.87 -4.16
N PRO A 135 4.62 -0.25 -4.85
CA PRO A 135 4.43 -1.52 -4.17
C PRO A 135 5.71 -2.02 -3.49
N ILE A 136 6.90 -1.74 -4.05
CA ILE A 136 8.16 -2.04 -3.37
C ILE A 136 8.27 -1.21 -2.09
N PHE A 137 8.05 0.10 -2.18
CA PHE A 137 8.15 1.02 -1.06
C PHE A 137 7.18 0.61 0.06
N GLU A 138 5.89 0.55 -0.25
CA GLU A 138 4.86 0.25 0.73
C GLU A 138 5.09 -1.10 1.38
N GLU A 139 5.25 -2.18 0.60
CA GLU A 139 5.32 -3.52 1.16
C GLU A 139 6.59 -3.74 1.97
N VAL A 140 7.71 -3.12 1.61
CA VAL A 140 8.92 -3.17 2.45
C VAL A 140 8.65 -2.58 3.83
N PHE A 141 7.91 -1.47 3.92
CA PHE A 141 7.66 -0.84 5.21
C PHE A 141 6.46 -1.42 5.97
N VAL A 142 5.30 -1.60 5.35
CA VAL A 142 4.12 -2.12 6.08
C VAL A 142 4.21 -3.63 6.32
N CYS A 143 4.60 -4.42 5.32
CA CYS A 143 4.74 -5.87 5.49
C CYS A 143 6.13 -6.22 6.04
N GLY A 144 7.18 -5.93 5.27
CA GLY A 144 8.56 -6.30 5.58
C GLY A 144 9.03 -5.82 6.95
N TYR A 145 8.80 -4.55 7.27
CA TYR A 145 9.25 -3.93 8.51
C TYR A 145 8.20 -3.98 9.62
N VAL A 146 7.03 -3.35 9.46
CA VAL A 146 6.06 -3.16 10.57
C VAL A 146 5.58 -4.50 11.13
N ILE A 147 5.14 -5.44 10.28
CA ILE A 147 4.67 -6.75 10.75
C ILE A 147 5.78 -7.47 11.51
N ARG A 148 6.98 -7.58 10.93
CA ARG A 148 8.09 -8.29 11.58
C ARG A 148 8.58 -7.61 12.84
N ALA A 149 8.59 -6.27 12.88
CA ALA A 149 9.01 -5.50 14.04
C ALA A 149 8.06 -5.73 15.22
N LEU A 150 6.75 -5.71 14.95
CA LEU A 150 5.74 -5.93 15.97
C LEU A 150 5.66 -7.39 16.41
N GLN A 151 5.84 -8.37 15.52
CA GLN A 151 5.86 -9.80 15.86
C GLN A 151 6.95 -10.18 16.88
N ARG A 152 8.01 -9.36 17.03
CA ARG A 152 9.03 -9.56 18.08
C ARG A 152 8.49 -9.32 19.51
N THR A 153 7.37 -8.63 19.65
CA THR A 153 6.83 -8.22 20.97
C THR A 153 5.31 -8.36 21.10
N ARG A 154 4.60 -8.70 20.03
CA ARG A 154 3.14 -8.76 19.93
C ARG A 154 2.71 -9.99 19.14
N SER A 155 1.42 -10.31 19.22
CA SER A 155 0.83 -11.40 18.42
C SER A 155 0.87 -11.07 16.92
N VAL A 156 0.84 -12.11 16.09
CA VAL A 156 0.74 -11.98 14.64
C VAL A 156 -0.50 -11.17 14.24
N ALA A 157 -1.64 -11.44 14.88
CA ALA A 157 -2.87 -10.71 14.62
C ALA A 157 -2.73 -9.22 14.92
N PHE A 158 -2.10 -8.84 16.03
CA PHE A 158 -1.84 -7.43 16.35
C PHE A 158 -0.93 -6.79 15.30
N ALA A 159 0.16 -7.46 14.91
CA ALA A 159 1.10 -6.95 13.92
C ALA A 159 0.45 -6.69 12.55
N VAL A 160 -0.36 -7.65 12.08
CA VAL A 160 -1.11 -7.51 10.81
C VAL A 160 -2.14 -6.37 10.90
N ASN A 161 -2.96 -6.32 11.95
CA ASN A 161 -3.96 -5.27 12.08
C ASN A 161 -3.34 -3.87 12.22
N ALA A 162 -2.20 -3.74 12.91
CA ALA A 162 -1.48 -2.46 12.98
C ALA A 162 -0.92 -2.04 11.61
N SER A 163 -0.37 -2.99 10.84
CA SER A 163 0.07 -2.74 9.46
C SER A 163 -1.10 -2.30 8.57
N VAL A 164 -2.26 -2.95 8.70
CA VAL A 164 -3.47 -2.59 7.94
C VAL A 164 -3.97 -1.20 8.34
N ALA A 165 -3.98 -0.88 9.64
CA ALA A 165 -4.39 0.45 10.11
C ALA A 165 -3.49 1.56 9.56
N ILE A 166 -2.17 1.34 9.54
CA ILE A 166 -1.22 2.28 8.91
C ILE A 166 -1.57 2.42 7.42
N ARG A 167 -1.77 1.32 6.70
CA ARG A 167 -2.14 1.35 5.28
C ARG A 167 -3.40 2.16 5.01
N VAL A 168 -4.48 1.82 5.70
CA VAL A 168 -5.75 2.53 5.58
C VAL A 168 -5.57 4.01 5.88
N SER A 169 -4.74 4.38 6.85
CA SER A 169 -4.54 5.78 7.22
C SER A 169 -3.91 6.65 6.13
N TYR A 170 -3.03 6.09 5.27
CA TYR A 170 -2.52 6.80 4.09
C TYR A 170 -3.36 6.57 2.82
N HIS A 171 -4.55 5.97 2.94
CA HIS A 171 -5.51 5.71 1.86
C HIS A 171 -6.94 6.25 2.13
N LEU A 172 -7.16 6.98 3.22
CA LEU A 172 -8.45 7.57 3.57
C LEU A 172 -9.01 8.52 2.49
N TYR A 173 -8.14 9.12 1.67
CA TYR A 173 -8.55 10.01 0.56
C TYR A 173 -9.41 9.30 -0.49
N GLN A 174 -9.39 7.96 -0.54
CA GLN A 174 -10.22 7.14 -1.44
C GLN A 174 -11.69 7.03 -0.97
N GLY A 175 -12.05 7.68 0.14
CA GLY A 175 -13.37 7.60 0.75
C GLY A 175 -13.60 6.31 1.53
N ALA A 176 -14.73 6.23 2.23
CA ALA A 176 -15.03 5.12 3.16
C ALA A 176 -15.00 3.75 2.48
N ILE A 177 -15.55 3.67 1.27
CA ILE A 177 -15.65 2.42 0.52
C ILE A 177 -14.27 1.98 -0.02
N GLY A 178 -13.47 2.91 -0.56
CA GLY A 178 -12.08 2.65 -0.97
C GLY A 178 -11.22 2.20 0.21
N ALA A 179 -11.32 2.89 1.35
CA ALA A 179 -10.61 2.54 2.58
C ALA A 179 -10.94 1.12 3.09
N LEU A 180 -12.20 0.67 2.96
CA LEU A 180 -12.58 -0.71 3.28
C LEU A 180 -11.97 -1.73 2.30
N GLY A 181 -11.94 -1.41 1.00
CA GLY A 181 -11.25 -2.23 0.00
C GLY A 181 -9.76 -2.40 0.33
N VAL A 182 -9.10 -1.29 0.68
CA VAL A 182 -7.69 -1.26 1.12
C VAL A 182 -7.49 -2.10 2.38
N ALA A 183 -8.41 -2.04 3.34
CA ALA A 183 -8.35 -2.86 4.55
C ALA A 183 -8.41 -4.36 4.22
N VAL A 184 -9.31 -4.78 3.33
CA VAL A 184 -9.42 -6.18 2.89
C VAL A 184 -8.15 -6.65 2.18
N VAL A 185 -7.64 -5.84 1.24
CA VAL A 185 -6.39 -6.14 0.54
C VAL A 185 -5.23 -6.26 1.53
N GLY A 186 -5.07 -5.29 2.42
CA GLY A 186 -4.02 -5.29 3.45
C GLY A 186 -4.10 -6.50 4.38
N LEU A 187 -5.31 -6.97 4.73
CA LEU A 187 -5.50 -8.18 5.53
C LEU A 187 -5.05 -9.42 4.77
N ILE A 188 -5.43 -9.59 3.50
CA ILE A 188 -5.04 -10.74 2.68
C ILE A 188 -3.52 -10.80 2.55
N LEU A 189 -2.92 -9.70 2.11
CA LEU A 189 -1.48 -9.57 1.87
C LEU A 189 -0.67 -9.70 3.17
N GLY A 190 -1.09 -8.98 4.21
CA GLY A 190 -0.42 -8.99 5.51
C GLY A 190 -0.47 -10.36 6.19
N TRP A 191 -1.60 -11.08 6.15
CA TRP A 191 -1.68 -12.44 6.69
C TRP A 191 -0.88 -13.45 5.87
N TRP A 192 -0.87 -13.31 4.54
CA TRP A 192 -0.05 -14.16 3.69
C TRP A 192 1.44 -13.96 4.00
N PHE A 193 1.89 -12.70 4.06
CA PHE A 193 3.27 -12.36 4.43
C PHE A 193 3.61 -12.85 5.84
N ALA A 194 2.77 -12.60 6.84
CA ALA A 194 3.03 -12.99 8.22
C ALA A 194 3.21 -14.51 8.40
N ARG A 195 2.58 -15.31 7.53
CA ARG A 195 2.69 -16.79 7.54
C ARG A 195 3.85 -17.32 6.70
N LYS A 196 4.12 -16.70 5.54
CA LYS A 196 5.09 -17.21 4.56
C LYS A 196 6.46 -16.54 4.65
N GLY A 197 6.51 -15.31 5.14
CA GLY A 197 7.73 -14.53 5.35
C GLY A 197 8.43 -14.11 4.07
N ARG A 198 7.80 -14.26 2.89
CA ARG A 198 8.31 -13.87 1.57
C ARG A 198 7.62 -12.59 1.14
N LEU A 199 8.34 -11.60 0.62
CA LEU A 199 7.74 -10.30 0.30
C LEU A 199 7.39 -10.13 -1.18
N TRP A 200 8.16 -10.76 -2.08
CA TRP A 200 7.98 -10.60 -3.53
C TRP A 200 6.58 -10.93 -4.06
N PRO A 201 5.88 -12.00 -3.62
CA PRO A 201 4.51 -12.22 -4.08
C PRO A 201 3.55 -11.11 -3.67
N VAL A 202 3.78 -10.47 -2.52
CA VAL A 202 2.99 -9.32 -2.07
C VAL A 202 3.26 -8.11 -2.95
N ILE A 203 4.53 -7.79 -3.20
CA ILE A 203 4.95 -6.69 -4.09
C ILE A 203 4.34 -6.88 -5.48
N ILE A 204 4.43 -8.08 -6.05
CA ILE A 204 3.90 -8.39 -7.38
C ILE A 204 2.37 -8.25 -7.38
N ALA A 205 1.68 -8.78 -6.36
CA ALA A 205 0.23 -8.65 -6.26
C ALA A 205 -0.20 -7.18 -6.18
N HIS A 206 0.48 -6.39 -5.37
CA HIS A 206 0.23 -4.95 -5.21
C HIS A 206 0.49 -4.19 -6.52
N GLY A 207 1.65 -4.37 -7.15
CA GLY A 207 1.96 -3.69 -8.41
C GLY A 207 1.02 -4.06 -9.55
N LEU A 208 0.52 -5.30 -9.60
CA LEU A 208 -0.53 -5.68 -10.56
C LEU A 208 -1.86 -4.99 -10.27
N MET A 209 -2.23 -4.79 -9.00
CA MET A 209 -3.42 -4.01 -8.63
C MET A 209 -3.26 -2.56 -9.07
N ASP A 210 -2.11 -1.93 -8.82
CA ASP A 210 -1.84 -0.54 -9.25
C ASP A 210 -1.91 -0.43 -10.76
N LEU A 211 -1.26 -1.34 -11.48
CA LEU A 211 -1.24 -1.34 -12.94
C LEU A 211 -2.66 -1.45 -13.52
N VAL A 212 -3.45 -2.41 -13.03
CA VAL A 212 -4.81 -2.63 -13.52
C VAL A 212 -5.74 -1.48 -13.14
N ALA A 213 -5.62 -0.95 -11.92
CA ALA A 213 -6.41 0.20 -11.50
C ALA A 213 -6.12 1.40 -12.40
N LEU A 214 -4.84 1.77 -12.57
CA LEU A 214 -4.44 2.95 -13.33
C LEU A 214 -4.68 2.81 -14.84
N LEU A 215 -4.55 1.61 -15.41
CA LEU A 215 -4.95 1.35 -16.80
C LEU A 215 -6.48 1.38 -16.98
N GLY A 216 -7.24 0.88 -16.00
CA GLY A 216 -8.70 0.92 -16.01
C GLY A 216 -9.25 2.34 -15.87
N PHE A 217 -8.51 3.21 -15.16
CA PHE A 217 -8.75 4.65 -15.19
C PHE A 217 -8.35 5.23 -16.56
N GLY A 218 -7.18 4.95 -17.13
CA GLY A 218 -6.72 5.56 -18.39
C GLY A 218 -7.46 5.23 -19.71
N MET A 219 -8.57 4.48 -19.69
CA MET A 219 -9.37 4.12 -20.88
C MET A 219 -10.73 4.85 -20.95
N GLY A 220 -10.74 6.14 -20.60
CA GLY A 220 -11.88 7.05 -20.78
C GLY A 220 -11.66 8.03 -21.92
#